data_AF-A0A1Q7PYG5-F1
#
_entry.id   AF-A0A1Q7PYG5-F1
#
_cell.length_a   1.000
_cell.length_b   1.000
_cell.length_c   1.000
_cell.angle_alpha   90.00
_cell.angle_beta   90.00
_cell.angle_gamma   90.00
#
_symmetry.space_group_name_H-M   'P 1'
#
loop_
_entity.id
_entity.type
_entity.pdbx_description
1 polymer ?
#
loop_
_entity_poly.entity_id
_entity_poly.type
_entity_poly.pdbx_seq_one_letter_code
_entity_poly.pdbx_strand_id
1 'polypeptide(L)'
;MQKRILMLPLIWGVFGIGEVLGLTYVFGPIVNIVPFPPNDKPIGGSYLPALFFNIATMLGVLGLSLYSLGVWNIDFSSRKAKTDLAALAAMFVSGFLVFYYAIFLFPLAAALVYFLATNVD
;
A
#
# COMPACT_ATOMS: atom_id res chain seq x y z
N MET A 1 -1.85 21.72 -15.06
CA MET A 1 -0.51 21.19 -14.73
C MET A 1 0.08 21.81 -13.46
N GLN A 2 0.18 23.13 -13.33
CA GLN A 2 0.89 23.80 -12.22
C GLN A 2 0.43 23.36 -10.82
N LYS A 3 -0.88 23.24 -10.57
CA LYS A 3 -1.42 22.75 -9.29
C LYS A 3 -1.09 21.28 -8.98
N ARG A 4 -0.96 20.42 -10.00
CA ARG A 4 -0.67 18.99 -9.82
C ARG A 4 0.80 18.76 -9.50
N ILE A 5 1.72 19.49 -10.14
CA ILE A 5 3.16 19.40 -9.89
C ILE A 5 3.51 19.79 -8.44
N LEU A 6 2.78 20.75 -7.87
CA LEU A 6 2.92 21.14 -6.46
C LEU A 6 2.55 20.03 -5.46
N MET A 7 1.96 18.92 -5.93
CA MET A 7 1.72 17.74 -5.10
C MET A 7 2.98 16.89 -4.92
N LEU A 8 4.00 16.99 -5.79
CA LEU A 8 5.22 16.17 -5.69
C LEU A 8 5.92 16.32 -4.33
N PRO A 9 6.19 17.55 -3.81
CA PRO A 9 6.82 17.69 -2.50
C PRO A 9 6.00 17.05 -1.36
N LEU A 10 4.66 17.12 -1.45
CA LEU A 10 3.78 16.50 -0.47
C LEU A 10 3.81 14.98 -0.57
N ILE A 11 3.77 14.42 -1.79
CA ILE A 11 3.83 12.97 -2.03
C ILE A 11 5.14 12.39 -1.47
N TRP A 12 6.27 13.01 -1.80
CA TRP A 12 7.59 12.56 -1.35
C TRP A 12 7.83 12.82 0.14
N GLY A 13 7.30 13.93 0.68
CA GLY A 13 7.38 14.24 2.11
C GLY A 13 6.59 13.24 2.96
N VAL A 14 5.34 12.94 2.58
CA VAL A 14 4.51 11.92 3.24
C VAL A 14 5.14 10.54 3.10
N PHE A 15 5.70 10.23 1.93
CA PHE A 15 6.42 8.98 1.72
C PHE A 15 7.59 8.81 2.68
N GLY A 16 8.51 9.78 2.74
CA GLY A 16 9.69 9.67 3.60
C GLY A 16 9.32 9.51 5.08
N ILE A 17 8.35 10.27 5.57
CA ILE A 17 7.86 10.15 6.96
C ILE A 17 7.17 8.79 7.18
N GLY A 18 6.29 8.41 6.26
CA GLY A 18 5.52 7.17 6.35
C GLY A 18 6.38 5.92 6.25
N GLU A 19 7.44 5.94 5.43
CA GLU A 19 8.42 4.86 5.32
C GLU A 19 9.19 4.71 6.63
N VAL A 20 9.71 5.79 7.21
CA VAL A 20 10.42 5.74 8.51
C VAL A 20 9.51 5.18 9.60
N LEU A 21 8.28 5.67 9.73
CA LEU A 21 7.33 5.20 10.74
C LEU A 21 6.89 3.76 10.48
N GLY A 22 6.59 3.40 9.23
CA GLY A 22 6.15 2.08 8.83
C GLY A 22 7.23 1.03 9.02
N LEU A 23 8.46 1.32 8.61
CA LEU A 23 9.60 0.44 8.86
C LEU A 23 9.90 0.34 10.35
N THR A 24 9.80 1.42 11.12
CA THR A 24 9.96 1.36 12.58
C THR A 24 8.88 0.49 13.22
N TYR A 25 7.65 0.53 12.73
CA TYR A 25 6.58 -0.34 13.21
C TYR A 25 6.81 -1.81 12.85
N VAL A 26 7.22 -2.08 11.61
CA VAL A 26 7.45 -3.44 11.12
C VAL A 26 8.74 -4.06 11.70
N PHE A 27 9.77 -3.25 11.96
CA PHE A 27 11.09 -3.69 12.43
C PHE A 27 11.39 -3.37 13.91
N GLY A 28 10.56 -2.61 14.60
CA GLY A 28 10.77 -2.24 16.00
C GLY A 28 10.20 -3.27 16.99
N PRO A 29 10.93 -3.74 18.03
CA PRO A 29 12.37 -3.66 18.26
C PRO A 29 13.04 -5.05 18.33
N ILE A 30 14.21 -5.19 17.68
CA ILE A 30 15.29 -6.08 18.19
C ILE A 30 15.92 -5.46 19.46
N VAL A 31 15.66 -4.17 19.76
CA VAL A 31 16.20 -3.44 20.92
C VAL A 31 15.07 -2.79 21.77
N ASN A 32 14.46 -3.61 22.63
CA ASN A 32 13.98 -3.31 24.00
C ASN A 32 12.92 -2.22 24.36
N ILE A 33 11.97 -2.65 25.22
CA ILE A 33 11.29 -1.97 26.38
C ILE A 33 9.75 -1.80 26.36
N VAL A 34 9.03 -1.89 25.25
CA VAL A 34 7.53 -1.84 25.31
C VAL A 34 6.93 -3.25 25.16
N PRO A 35 6.09 -3.73 26.10
CA PRO A 35 5.39 -4.99 25.92
C PRO A 35 4.33 -4.81 24.81
N PHE A 36 4.66 -5.29 23.62
CA PHE A 36 3.71 -5.35 22.51
C PHE A 36 2.72 -6.51 22.73
N PRO A 37 1.43 -6.34 22.35
CA PRO A 37 0.48 -7.44 22.26
C PRO A 37 1.11 -8.64 21.51
N PRO A 38 0.93 -9.89 21.97
CA PRO A 38 1.54 -11.07 21.35
C PRO A 38 1.20 -11.27 19.87
N ASN A 39 0.15 -10.59 19.38
CA ASN A 39 -0.43 -10.75 18.05
C ASN A 39 -0.03 -9.64 17.05
N ASP A 40 0.84 -8.69 17.45
CA ASP A 40 1.29 -7.60 16.58
C ASP A 40 2.52 -7.97 15.75
N LYS A 41 3.03 -9.20 15.88
CA LYS A 41 4.16 -9.67 15.09
C LYS A 41 3.68 -10.45 13.87
N PRO A 42 4.35 -10.29 12.71
CA PRO A 42 4.08 -11.13 11.55
C PRO A 42 4.23 -12.60 11.89
N ILE A 43 3.32 -13.43 11.36
CA ILE A 43 3.37 -14.89 11.48
C ILE A 43 4.76 -15.36 11.02
N GLY A 44 5.56 -15.90 11.95
CA GLY A 44 6.83 -16.55 11.66
C GLY A 44 8.08 -15.66 11.63
N GLY A 45 8.05 -14.41 12.13
CA GLY A 45 9.28 -13.58 12.23
C GLY A 45 9.93 -13.24 10.88
N SER A 46 9.14 -13.24 9.82
CA SER A 46 9.58 -13.09 8.44
C SER A 46 9.80 -11.62 8.04
N TYR A 47 10.79 -11.38 7.15
CA TYR A 47 11.05 -10.08 6.51
C TYR A 47 10.06 -9.75 5.38
N LEU A 48 9.26 -10.72 4.94
CA LEU A 48 8.30 -10.56 3.84
C LEU A 48 7.28 -9.41 4.00
N PRO A 49 6.70 -9.13 5.18
CA PRO A 49 5.78 -8.02 5.36
C PRO A 49 6.47 -6.67 5.15
N ALA A 50 7.73 -6.54 5.57
CA ALA A 50 8.52 -5.35 5.36
C ALA A 50 8.88 -5.15 3.88
N LEU A 51 9.28 -6.24 3.19
CA LEU A 51 9.55 -6.19 1.75
C LEU A 51 8.27 -5.83 0.98
N PHE A 52 7.15 -6.44 1.33
CA PHE A 52 5.85 -6.12 0.72
C PHE A 52 5.47 -4.67 0.96
N PHE A 53 5.60 -4.17 2.19
CA PHE A 53 5.34 -2.77 2.53
C PHE A 53 6.20 -1.80 1.71
N ASN A 54 7.50 -2.04 1.60
CA ASN A 54 8.41 -1.20 0.81
C ASN A 54 8.01 -1.17 -0.68
N ILE A 55 7.77 -2.35 -1.27
CA ILE A 55 7.37 -2.44 -2.68
C ILE A 55 6.03 -1.74 -2.91
N ALA A 56 5.03 -2.00 -2.06
CA ALA A 56 3.72 -1.37 -2.15
C ALA A 56 3.80 0.15 -2.03
N THR A 57 4.59 0.65 -1.09
CA THR A 57 4.75 2.09 -0.86
C THR A 57 5.49 2.75 -2.03
N MET A 58 6.55 2.13 -2.54
CA MET A 58 7.24 2.58 -3.76
C MET A 58 6.29 2.66 -4.96
N LEU A 59 5.49 1.62 -5.21
CA LEU A 59 4.51 1.62 -6.30
C LEU A 59 3.46 2.72 -6.12
N GLY A 60 3.00 2.94 -4.89
CA GLY A 60 2.08 4.04 -4.57
C GLY A 60 2.67 5.41 -4.89
N VAL A 61 3.91 5.66 -4.48
CA VAL A 61 4.62 6.93 -4.74
C VAL A 61 4.87 7.13 -6.23
N LEU A 62 5.27 6.09 -6.95
CA LEU A 62 5.44 6.13 -8.40
C LEU A 62 4.12 6.45 -9.08
N GLY A 63 3.03 5.77 -8.73
CA GLY A 63 1.69 6.04 -9.27
C GLY A 63 1.22 7.48 -9.02
N LEU A 64 1.36 7.97 -7.78
CA LEU A 64 1.01 9.34 -7.42
C LEU A 64 1.90 10.38 -8.12
N SER A 65 3.19 10.08 -8.30
CA SER A 65 4.12 10.93 -9.03
C SER A 65 3.75 11.02 -10.51
N LEU A 66 3.42 9.89 -11.15
CA LEU A 66 2.94 9.85 -12.53
C LEU A 66 1.63 10.62 -12.70
N TYR A 67 0.73 10.53 -11.71
CA TYR A 67 -0.50 11.31 -11.67
C TYR A 67 -0.24 12.82 -11.55
N SER A 68 0.66 13.19 -10.64
CA SER A 68 1.05 14.58 -10.37
C SER A 68 1.73 15.23 -11.59
N LEU A 69 2.58 14.49 -12.29
CA LEU A 69 3.22 14.92 -13.54
C LEU A 69 2.25 14.99 -14.73
N GLY A 70 1.04 14.43 -14.58
CA GLY A 70 0.05 14.39 -15.65
C GLY A 70 0.30 13.32 -16.71
N VAL A 71 1.27 12.42 -16.48
CA VAL A 71 1.55 11.25 -17.33
C VAL A 71 0.42 10.23 -17.22
N TRP A 72 -0.07 10.02 -15.99
CA TRP A 72 -1.23 9.17 -15.74
C TRP A 72 -2.44 10.03 -15.37
N ASN A 73 -3.42 10.13 -16.25
CA ASN A 73 -4.60 10.96 -16.02
C ASN A 73 -5.82 10.10 -15.72
N ILE A 74 -6.06 9.86 -14.44
CA ILE A 74 -7.21 9.09 -13.96
C ILE A 74 -8.44 10.00 -13.92
N ASP A 75 -9.53 9.58 -14.57
CA ASP A 75 -10.83 10.21 -14.43
C ASP A 75 -11.53 9.71 -13.16
N PHE A 76 -11.35 10.44 -12.06
CA PHE A 76 -12.01 10.15 -10.80
C PHE A 76 -13.53 10.37 -10.80
N SER A 77 -14.13 10.91 -11.86
CA SER A 77 -15.59 10.95 -11.98
C SER A 77 -16.17 9.60 -12.38
N SER A 78 -15.38 8.78 -13.08
CA SER A 78 -15.78 7.45 -13.52
C SER A 78 -15.95 6.48 -12.34
N ARG A 79 -17.09 5.77 -12.33
CA ARG A 79 -17.35 4.70 -11.37
C ARG A 79 -16.32 3.56 -11.48
N LYS A 80 -15.85 3.26 -12.71
CA LYS A 80 -14.84 2.22 -12.95
C LYS A 80 -13.54 2.59 -12.25
N ALA A 81 -13.00 3.78 -12.50
CA ALA A 81 -11.76 4.25 -11.90
C ALA A 81 -11.80 4.28 -10.37
N LYS A 82 -12.93 4.66 -9.77
CA LYS A 82 -13.12 4.59 -8.30
C LYS A 82 -13.07 3.16 -7.78
N THR A 83 -13.71 2.23 -8.50
CA THR A 83 -13.74 0.81 -8.12
C THR A 83 -12.36 0.18 -8.27
N ASP A 84 -11.65 0.48 -9.37
CA ASP A 84 -10.28 0.03 -9.60
C ASP A 84 -9.34 0.50 -8.48
N LEU A 85 -9.45 1.77 -8.06
CA LEU A 85 -8.63 2.30 -6.97
C LEU A 85 -8.99 1.68 -5.62
N ALA A 86 -10.27 1.42 -5.37
CA ALA A 86 -10.71 0.72 -4.16
C ALA A 86 -10.20 -0.74 -4.13
N ALA A 87 -10.26 -1.45 -5.26
CA ALA A 87 -9.73 -2.79 -5.40
C ALA A 87 -8.20 -2.81 -5.23
N LEU A 88 -7.50 -1.81 -5.79
CA LEU A 88 -6.05 -1.65 -5.63
C LEU A 88 -5.69 -1.44 -4.15
N ALA A 89 -6.41 -0.56 -3.45
CA ALA A 89 -6.21 -0.32 -2.03
C ALA A 89 -6.50 -1.59 -1.20
N ALA A 90 -7.59 -2.30 -1.50
CA ALA A 90 -7.92 -3.56 -0.85
C ALA A 90 -6.81 -4.62 -1.06
N MET A 91 -6.24 -4.69 -2.27
CA MET A 91 -5.14 -5.60 -2.59
C MET A 91 -3.88 -5.28 -1.78
N PHE A 92 -3.45 -4.02 -1.73
CA PHE A 92 -2.24 -3.63 -0.98
C PHE A 92 -2.43 -3.78 0.52
N VAL A 93 -3.56 -3.31 1.07
CA VAL A 93 -3.83 -3.41 2.51
C VAL A 93 -3.95 -4.88 2.93
N SER A 94 -4.71 -5.68 2.19
CA SER A 94 -4.89 -7.10 2.52
C SER A 94 -3.62 -7.91 2.30
N GLY A 95 -2.83 -7.58 1.27
CA GLY A 95 -1.54 -8.19 1.00
C GLY A 95 -0.51 -7.93 2.11
N PHE A 96 -0.60 -6.79 2.79
CA PHE A 96 0.19 -6.53 3.99
C PHE A 96 -0.39 -7.26 5.22
N LEU A 97 -1.71 -7.19 5.43
CA LEU A 97 -2.35 -7.75 6.61
C LEU A 97 -2.39 -9.28 6.64
N VAL A 98 -2.26 -9.96 5.50
CA VAL A 98 -2.22 -11.44 5.43
C VAL A 98 -1.06 -12.02 6.24
N PHE A 99 0.02 -11.25 6.41
CA PHE A 99 1.15 -11.66 7.24
C PHE A 99 0.85 -11.61 8.74
N TYR A 100 -0.25 -10.99 9.15
CA TYR A 100 -0.70 -10.91 10.54
C TYR A 100 -1.87 -11.86 10.80
N TYR A 101 -2.86 -11.91 9.90
CA TYR A 101 -4.01 -12.78 10.03
C TYR A 101 -4.45 -13.38 8.68
N ALA A 102 -4.69 -14.70 8.67
CA ALA A 102 -5.10 -15.42 7.46
C ALA A 102 -6.44 -14.94 6.86
N ILE A 103 -7.32 -14.30 7.65
CA ILE A 103 -8.60 -13.78 7.18
C ILE A 103 -8.45 -12.73 6.06
N PHE A 104 -7.30 -12.05 5.99
CA PHE A 104 -7.03 -11.07 4.94
C PHE A 104 -6.73 -11.70 3.57
N LEU A 105 -6.61 -13.04 3.49
CA LEU A 105 -6.52 -13.75 2.21
C LEU A 105 -7.82 -13.62 1.40
N PHE A 106 -8.99 -13.59 2.04
CA PHE A 106 -10.28 -13.43 1.36
C PHE A 106 -10.41 -12.10 0.59
N PRO A 107 -10.22 -10.91 1.21
CA PRO A 107 -10.28 -9.64 0.49
C PRO A 107 -9.14 -9.50 -0.53
N LEU A 108 -7.96 -10.07 -0.28
CA LEU A 108 -6.87 -10.10 -1.26
C LEU A 108 -7.27 -10.90 -2.52
N ALA A 109 -7.80 -12.10 -2.34
CA ALA A 109 -8.28 -12.94 -3.43
C ALA A 109 -9.43 -12.27 -4.19
N ALA A 110 -10.38 -11.64 -3.50
CA ALA A 110 -11.47 -10.91 -4.12
C ALA A 110 -10.96 -9.75 -5.01
N ALA A 111 -9.97 -8.99 -4.54
CA ALA A 111 -9.35 -7.91 -5.32
C ALA A 111 -8.61 -8.45 -6.55
N LEU A 112 -7.89 -9.57 -6.42
CA LEU A 112 -7.21 -10.22 -7.56
C LEU A 112 -8.22 -10.72 -8.59
N VAL A 113 -9.28 -11.41 -8.16
CA VAL A 113 -10.35 -11.88 -9.04
C VAL A 113 -11.03 -10.70 -9.75
N TYR A 114 -11.25 -9.59 -9.04
CA TYR A 114 -11.77 -8.37 -9.66
C TYR A 114 -10.87 -7.89 -10.80
N PHE A 115 -9.56 -7.70 -10.55
CA PHE A 115 -8.64 -7.22 -11.59
C PHE A 115 -8.50 -8.19 -12.76
N LEU A 116 -8.53 -9.50 -12.49
CA LEU A 116 -8.56 -10.50 -13.57
C LEU A 116 -9.85 -10.37 -14.38
N ALA A 117 -11.02 -10.28 -13.72
CA ALA A 117 -12.30 -10.20 -14.41
C ALA A 117 -12.50 -8.90 -15.20
N THR A 118 -11.90 -7.79 -14.77
CA THR A 118 -12.11 -6.47 -15.40
C THR A 118 -11.03 -6.05 -16.41
N ASN A 119 -9.93 -6.81 -16.49
CA ASN A 119 -8.82 -6.56 -17.43
C ASN A 119 -8.50 -7.75 -18.35
N VAL A 120 -9.31 -8.82 -18.32
CA VAL A 120 -9.33 -9.83 -19.37
C VAL A 120 -10.16 -9.28 -20.52
N ASP A 121 -9.48 -8.70 -21.50
CA ASP A 121 -9.96 -8.56 -22.88
C ASP A 121 -9.58 -9.80 -23.69
#